data_AF-A0A1A8KTM1-F1
#
_entry.id   AF-A0A1A8KTM1-F1
#
_cell.length_a   1.000
_cell.length_b   1.000
_cell.length_c   1.000
_cell.angle_alpha   90.00
_cell.angle_beta   90.00
_cell.angle_gamma   90.00
#
_symmetry.space_group_name_H-M   'P 1'
#
loop_
_entity.id
_entity.type
_entity.pdbx_description
1 polymer ?
#
loop_
_entity_poly.entity_id
_entity_poly.type
_entity_poly.pdbx_seq_one_letter_code
_entity_poly.pdbx_strand_id
1 'polypeptide(L)'
;MLPFWFRVPFFRDYIMCGGLVSSSKSSLSYLVSRPEGGNVAVIAVGGAPEALDARPGALTLQVKNRKGFVKLALKHGAQLVPVFSFGENELFDQMDNPDGSPLRRLQNRLQSLMGISIPLFHARGVFQYSFGLIPYRKSIHTVVGKPIPVSQTPSPSAEDIDHFHGVYLQNLIELFEQNKLSYGLEENQHLTFI
;
A
#
# COMPACT_ATOMS: atom_id res chain seq x y z
N MET A 1 9.07 -7.17 4.78
CA MET A 1 9.30 -6.02 5.69
C MET A 1 10.37 -5.16 5.07
N LEU A 2 10.35 -3.83 5.25
CA LEU A 2 11.34 -2.88 4.72
C LEU A 2 12.52 -2.56 5.68
N PRO A 3 13.04 -3.47 6.55
CA PRO A 3 14.03 -3.09 7.55
C PRO A 3 15.39 -2.76 6.93
N PHE A 4 15.62 -3.09 5.65
CA PHE A 4 16.86 -2.76 4.96
C PHE A 4 17.10 -1.25 4.92
N TRP A 5 16.09 -0.44 4.61
CA TRP A 5 16.21 1.01 4.57
C TRP A 5 16.57 1.62 5.93
N PHE A 6 16.11 1.00 7.03
CA PHE A 6 16.46 1.40 8.39
C PHE A 6 17.84 0.88 8.86
N ARG A 7 18.56 0.11 8.03
CA ARG A 7 19.94 -0.33 8.31
C ARG A 7 20.99 0.51 7.58
N VAL A 8 20.59 1.33 6.61
CA VAL A 8 21.51 2.20 5.87
C VAL A 8 21.83 3.46 6.69
N PRO A 9 23.09 3.72 7.06
CA PRO A 9 23.49 4.91 7.83
C PRO A 9 23.09 6.20 7.11
N PHE A 10 22.76 7.25 7.87
CA PHE A 10 22.24 8.56 7.40
C PHE A 10 20.88 8.52 6.70
N PHE A 11 20.64 7.55 5.81
CA PHE A 11 19.34 7.38 5.17
C PHE A 11 18.25 7.05 6.18
N ARG A 12 18.56 6.19 7.16
CA ARG A 12 17.68 5.89 8.30
C ARG A 12 17.21 7.17 9.01
N ASP A 13 18.15 8.03 9.38
CA ASP A 13 17.84 9.22 10.17
C ASP A 13 17.05 10.22 9.32
N TYR A 14 17.40 10.36 8.04
CA TYR A 14 16.65 11.16 7.08
C TYR A 14 15.18 10.75 6.97
N ILE A 15 14.89 9.46 6.74
CA ILE A 15 13.49 9.00 6.63
C ILE A 15 12.75 9.08 7.97
N MET A 16 13.44 8.84 9.09
CA MET A 16 12.85 8.95 10.43
C MET A 16 12.54 10.39 10.82
N CYS A 17 13.33 11.37 10.37
CA CYS A 17 13.00 12.79 10.52
C CYS A 17 11.67 13.15 9.81
N GLY A 18 11.35 12.46 8.72
CA GLY A 18 10.06 12.56 8.02
C GLY A 18 8.92 11.76 8.68
N GLY A 19 9.14 11.13 9.84
CA GLY A 19 8.14 10.33 10.55
C GLY A 19 7.96 8.91 10.03
N LEU A 20 8.79 8.44 9.08
CA LEU A 20 8.71 7.06 8.61
C LEU A 20 9.19 6.11 9.72
N VAL A 21 8.41 5.05 9.91
CA VAL A 21 8.73 3.95 10.82
C VAL A 21 8.77 2.62 10.09
N SER A 22 9.36 1.61 10.71
CA SER A 22 9.33 0.25 10.19
C SER A 22 7.89 -0.26 10.10
N SER A 23 7.55 -0.99 9.03
CA SER A 23 6.25 -1.68 8.90
C SER A 23 6.10 -2.92 9.79
N SER A 24 6.97 -3.07 10.81
CA SER A 24 6.90 -4.17 11.76
C SER A 24 5.65 -4.10 12.64
N LYS A 25 5.12 -5.28 13.01
CA LYS A 25 4.01 -5.39 13.95
C LYS A 25 4.25 -4.61 15.24
N SER A 26 5.49 -4.65 15.76
CA SER A 26 5.89 -3.93 16.96
C SER A 26 5.82 -2.41 16.81
N SER A 27 6.29 -1.89 15.67
CA SER A 27 6.27 -0.44 15.40
C SER A 27 4.84 0.07 15.24
N LEU A 28 4.02 -0.66 14.46
CA LEU A 28 2.62 -0.30 14.28
C LEU A 28 1.87 -0.37 15.61
N SER A 29 2.06 -1.44 16.39
CA SER A 29 1.48 -1.60 17.73
C SER A 29 1.87 -0.45 18.67
N TYR A 30 3.13 -0.05 18.68
CA TYR A 30 3.61 1.09 19.49
C TYR A 30 2.95 2.42 19.10
N LEU A 31 2.77 2.69 17.80
CA LEU A 31 2.14 3.92 17.34
C LEU A 31 0.68 4.01 17.78
N VAL A 32 -0.06 2.91 17.63
CA VAL A 32 -1.52 2.90 17.87
C VAL A 32 -1.91 2.55 19.31
N SER A 33 -0.97 2.10 20.15
CA SER A 33 -1.24 1.75 21.55
C SER A 33 -1.20 2.92 22.53
N ARG A 34 -0.91 4.14 22.06
CA ARG A 34 -0.74 5.30 22.94
C ARG A 34 -2.08 5.73 23.53
N PRO A 35 -2.24 5.75 24.87
CA PRO A 35 -3.51 6.11 25.51
C PRO A 35 -3.96 7.54 25.20
N GLU A 36 -3.01 8.48 25.04
CA GLU A 36 -3.30 9.86 24.66
C GLU A 36 -3.81 10.02 23.21
N GLY A 37 -3.72 8.98 22.38
CA GLY A 37 -4.04 9.06 20.95
C GLY A 37 -3.06 9.97 20.19
N GLY A 38 -3.57 10.66 19.17
CA GLY A 38 -2.81 11.67 18.40
C GLY A 38 -1.87 11.13 17.32
N ASN A 39 -1.71 9.82 17.21
CA ASN A 39 -0.90 9.18 16.17
C ASN A 39 -1.78 8.63 15.04
N VAL A 40 -1.32 8.80 13.81
CA VAL A 40 -1.89 8.16 12.61
C VAL A 40 -0.83 7.26 12.01
N ALA A 41 -1.15 5.99 11.82
CA ALA A 41 -0.29 5.05 11.14
C ALA A 41 -0.80 4.80 9.72
N VAL A 42 0.02 5.16 8.72
CA VAL A 42 -0.27 4.90 7.31
C VAL A 42 0.52 3.68 6.86
N ILE A 43 -0.15 2.72 6.22
CA ILE A 43 0.46 1.47 5.77
C ILE A 43 0.02 1.14 4.34
N ALA A 44 0.99 0.89 3.47
CA ALA A 44 0.75 0.28 2.16
C ALA A 44 0.56 -1.24 2.34
N VAL A 45 -0.69 -1.70 2.33
CA VAL A 45 -1.05 -3.08 2.70
C VAL A 45 -0.57 -4.11 1.66
N GLY A 46 -0.63 -3.76 0.37
CA GLY A 46 -0.16 -4.64 -0.71
C GLY A 46 1.36 -4.83 -0.73
N GLY A 47 2.10 -3.82 -0.30
CA GLY A 47 3.55 -3.87 -0.11
C GLY A 47 4.33 -4.15 -1.40
N ALA A 48 5.51 -4.76 -1.23
CA ALA A 48 6.45 -5.03 -2.33
C ALA A 48 5.86 -5.88 -3.49
N PRO A 49 4.99 -6.89 -3.24
CA PRO A 49 4.33 -7.64 -4.31
C PRO A 49 3.40 -6.77 -5.17
N GLU A 50 2.55 -5.94 -4.56
CA GLU A 50 1.66 -5.04 -5.30
C GLU A 50 2.44 -4.06 -6.18
N ALA A 51 3.56 -3.55 -5.66
CA ALA A 51 4.43 -2.66 -6.43
C ALA A 51 5.04 -3.32 -7.68
N LEU A 52 5.17 -4.65 -7.73
CA LEU A 52 5.64 -5.38 -8.92
C LEU A 52 4.54 -5.56 -9.98
N ASP A 53 3.28 -5.31 -9.63
CA ASP A 53 2.11 -5.45 -10.50
C ASP A 53 1.52 -4.09 -10.91
N ALA A 54 2.06 -3.00 -10.37
CA ALA A 54 1.64 -1.62 -10.64
C ALA A 54 2.00 -1.21 -12.08
N ARG A 55 1.04 -1.35 -12.99
CA ARG A 55 1.13 -0.92 -14.39
C ARG A 55 0.08 0.15 -14.68
N PRO A 56 0.30 1.04 -15.66
CA PRO A 56 -0.73 1.98 -16.11
C PRO A 56 -2.07 1.28 -16.36
N GLY A 57 -3.16 1.84 -15.85
CA GLY A 57 -4.51 1.27 -15.90
C GLY A 57 -4.78 0.09 -14.95
N ALA A 58 -3.79 -0.41 -14.21
CA ALA A 58 -4.03 -1.50 -13.25
C ALA A 58 -4.86 -1.02 -12.06
N LEU A 59 -5.87 -1.80 -11.70
CA LEU A 59 -6.78 -1.56 -10.56
C LEU A 59 -6.81 -2.77 -9.61
N THR A 60 -5.70 -3.49 -9.55
CA THR A 60 -5.54 -4.70 -8.74
C THR A 60 -4.79 -4.37 -7.45
N LEU A 61 -5.38 -4.75 -6.30
CA LEU A 61 -4.82 -4.50 -4.97
C LEU A 61 -4.59 -5.82 -4.22
N GLN A 62 -3.39 -6.01 -3.67
CA GLN A 62 -2.97 -7.19 -2.90
C GLN A 62 -3.39 -7.12 -1.43
N VAL A 63 -4.69 -7.00 -1.17
CA VAL A 63 -5.25 -6.79 0.18
C VAL A 63 -6.10 -7.96 0.68
N LYS A 64 -6.52 -8.88 -0.20
CA LYS A 64 -7.56 -9.90 0.10
C LYS A 64 -7.17 -10.82 1.27
N ASN A 65 -5.91 -11.21 1.31
CA ASN A 65 -5.39 -12.12 2.34
C ASN A 65 -4.61 -11.40 3.46
N ARG A 66 -4.54 -10.06 3.41
CA ARG A 66 -3.70 -9.23 4.30
C ARG A 66 -4.50 -8.70 5.49
N LYS A 67 -4.87 -9.56 6.43
CA LYS A 67 -5.74 -9.18 7.58
C LYS A 67 -5.01 -8.69 8.83
N GLY A 68 -3.67 -8.63 8.78
CA GLY A 68 -2.83 -8.31 9.95
C GLY A 68 -3.03 -6.89 10.51
N PHE A 69 -3.33 -5.91 9.65
CA PHE A 69 -3.59 -4.54 10.08
C PHE A 69 -4.92 -4.43 10.83
N VAL A 70 -5.96 -5.13 10.37
CA VAL A 70 -7.27 -5.22 11.05
C VAL A 70 -7.11 -5.84 12.44
N LYS A 71 -6.33 -6.92 12.54
CA LYS A 71 -6.01 -7.54 13.84
C LYS A 71 -5.35 -6.55 14.82
N LEU A 72 -4.44 -5.72 14.35
CA LEU A 72 -3.79 -4.71 15.19
C LEU A 72 -4.74 -3.57 15.57
N ALA A 73 -5.56 -3.11 14.62
CA ALA A 73 -6.59 -2.12 14.85
C ALA A 73 -7.53 -2.57 15.98
N LEU A 74 -8.08 -3.78 15.87
CA LEU A 74 -8.94 -4.37 16.91
C LEU A 74 -8.23 -4.51 18.26
N LYS A 75 -6.97 -4.95 18.27
CA LYS A 75 -6.21 -5.13 19.52
C LYS A 75 -6.00 -3.84 20.30
N HIS A 76 -5.89 -2.71 19.60
CA HIS A 76 -5.55 -1.42 20.17
C HIS A 76 -6.69 -0.39 20.10
N GLY A 77 -7.87 -0.77 19.59
CA GLY A 77 -8.99 0.16 19.43
C GLY A 77 -8.75 1.25 18.37
N ALA A 78 -7.84 1.02 17.42
CA ALA A 78 -7.50 2.01 16.41
C ALA A 78 -8.50 1.96 15.25
N GLN A 79 -9.04 3.11 14.86
CA GLN A 79 -10.00 3.19 13.76
C GLN A 79 -9.33 2.84 12.42
N LEU A 80 -10.04 2.09 11.58
CA LEU A 80 -9.59 1.76 10.24
C LEU A 80 -10.09 2.83 9.27
N VAL A 81 -9.20 3.41 8.45
CA VAL A 81 -9.58 4.42 7.47
C VAL A 81 -9.20 3.92 6.08
N PRO A 82 -10.17 3.65 5.18
CA PRO A 82 -9.87 3.27 3.81
C PRO A 82 -9.38 4.51 3.03
N VAL A 83 -8.27 4.35 2.32
CA VAL A 83 -7.64 5.40 1.52
C VAL A 83 -7.29 4.82 0.16
N PHE A 84 -7.56 5.55 -0.91
CA PHE A 84 -7.20 5.17 -2.27
C PHE A 84 -6.61 6.36 -3.03
N SER A 85 -5.59 6.12 -3.84
CA SER A 85 -4.93 7.15 -4.64
C SER A 85 -5.07 6.84 -6.13
N PHE A 86 -5.81 7.68 -6.85
CA PHE A 86 -5.92 7.61 -8.31
C PHE A 86 -4.66 8.20 -8.96
N GLY A 87 -4.21 7.60 -10.07
CA GLY A 87 -3.09 8.09 -10.87
C GLY A 87 -1.70 7.63 -10.43
N GLU A 88 -1.55 6.92 -9.30
CA GLU A 88 -0.24 6.41 -8.84
C GLU A 88 0.42 5.47 -9.86
N ASN A 89 -0.38 4.60 -10.47
CA ASN A 89 0.10 3.64 -11.47
C ASN A 89 0.50 4.28 -12.81
N GLU A 90 0.13 5.55 -13.04
CA GLU A 90 0.43 6.29 -14.28
C GLU A 90 1.79 7.01 -14.22
N LEU A 91 2.46 6.99 -13.05
CA LEU A 91 3.71 7.69 -12.84
C LEU A 91 4.92 7.01 -13.50
N PHE A 92 4.84 5.70 -13.67
CA PHE A 92 5.93 4.87 -14.17
C PHE A 92 5.41 3.78 -15.09
N ASP A 93 6.13 3.52 -16.18
CA ASP A 93 5.94 2.33 -17.00
C ASP A 93 6.79 1.20 -16.41
N GLN A 94 6.18 0.04 -16.18
CA GLN A 94 6.92 -1.16 -15.80
C GLN A 94 7.12 -2.05 -17.02
N MET A 95 8.32 -2.62 -17.16
CA MET A 95 8.56 -3.64 -18.18
C MET A 95 7.68 -4.86 -17.91
N ASP A 96 7.08 -5.40 -18.97
CA ASP A 96 6.26 -6.61 -18.89
C ASP A 96 7.07 -7.78 -18.32
N ASN A 97 6.62 -8.28 -17.17
CA ASN A 97 7.22 -9.37 -16.42
C ASN A 97 6.16 -10.44 -16.08
N PRO A 98 5.55 -11.12 -17.08
CA PRO A 98 4.48 -12.07 -16.83
C PRO A 98 4.93 -13.18 -15.87
N ASP A 99 3.98 -13.71 -15.11
CA ASP A 99 4.25 -14.78 -14.15
C ASP A 99 4.89 -16.00 -14.85
N GLY A 100 6.00 -16.48 -14.29
CA GLY A 100 6.82 -17.54 -14.87
C GLY A 100 8.00 -17.06 -15.74
N SER A 101 8.04 -15.78 -16.13
CA SER A 101 9.18 -15.23 -16.87
C SER A 101 10.51 -15.32 -16.09
N PRO A 102 11.66 -15.43 -16.77
CA PRO A 102 12.97 -15.47 -16.09
C PRO A 102 13.22 -14.24 -15.21
N LEU A 103 12.78 -13.06 -15.66
CA LEU A 103 12.87 -11.81 -14.91
C LEU A 103 12.03 -11.87 -13.63
N ARG A 104 10.76 -12.29 -13.72
CA ARG A 104 9.88 -12.45 -12.56
C ARG A 104 10.43 -13.47 -11.56
N ARG A 105 11.02 -14.58 -12.04
CA ARG A 105 11.68 -15.57 -11.18
C ARG A 105 12.87 -14.99 -10.42
N LEU A 106 13.69 -14.17 -11.07
CA LEU A 106 14.79 -13.45 -10.41
C LEU A 106 14.27 -12.42 -9.41
N GLN A 107 13.28 -11.61 -9.78
CA GLN A 107 12.66 -10.62 -8.89
C GLN A 107 12.05 -11.28 -7.65
N ASN A 108 11.30 -12.38 -7.81
CA ASN A 108 10.72 -13.12 -6.70
C ASN A 108 11.80 -13.72 -5.78
N ARG A 109 12.92 -14.19 -6.34
CA ARG A 109 14.06 -14.70 -5.58
C ARG A 109 14.78 -13.59 -4.81
N LEU A 110 14.97 -12.42 -5.41
CA LEU A 110 15.56 -11.26 -4.73
C LEU A 110 14.60 -10.72 -3.65
N GLN A 111 13.30 -10.69 -3.92
CA GLN A 111 12.28 -10.29 -2.95
C GLN A 111 12.25 -11.24 -1.75
N SER A 112 12.35 -12.56 -1.96
CA SER A 112 12.37 -13.53 -0.85
C SER A 112 13.63 -13.44 0.01
N LEU A 113 14.78 -13.07 -0.58
CA LEU A 113 16.06 -12.92 0.13
C LEU A 113 16.19 -11.57 0.83
N MET A 114 15.85 -10.47 0.15
CA MET A 114 16.14 -9.11 0.59
C MET A 114 14.91 -8.36 1.12
N GLY A 115 13.70 -8.86 0.89
CA GLY A 115 12.45 -8.16 1.20
C GLY A 115 12.19 -6.93 0.33
N ILE A 116 13.02 -6.70 -0.69
CA ILE A 116 12.96 -5.59 -1.64
C ILE A 116 12.60 -6.17 -3.00
N SER A 117 11.52 -5.69 -3.60
CA SER A 117 11.30 -5.84 -5.03
C SER A 117 12.08 -4.74 -5.75
N ILE A 118 12.83 -5.10 -6.80
CA ILE A 118 13.38 -4.12 -7.75
C ILE A 118 12.48 -4.23 -9.00
N PRO A 119 11.37 -3.48 -9.06
CA PRO A 119 10.64 -3.34 -10.30
C PRO A 119 11.57 -2.71 -11.33
N LEU A 120 11.60 -3.28 -12.53
CA LEU A 120 12.25 -2.62 -13.67
C LEU A 120 11.22 -1.67 -14.25
N PHE A 121 11.28 -0.42 -13.80
CA PHE A 121 10.42 0.65 -14.27
C PHE A 121 11.25 1.73 -14.94
N HIS A 122 10.63 2.40 -15.90
CA HIS A 122 11.13 3.64 -16.45
C HIS A 122 10.01 4.68 -16.48
N ALA A 123 10.43 5.93 -16.47
CA ALA A 123 9.59 7.08 -16.72
C ALA A 123 10.42 8.09 -17.51
N ARG A 124 10.48 9.35 -17.08
CA ARG A 124 11.23 10.40 -17.77
C ARG A 124 12.63 10.60 -17.21
N GLY A 125 13.51 11.16 -18.04
CA GLY A 125 14.81 11.68 -17.61
C GLY A 125 14.69 13.08 -17.00
N VAL A 126 15.79 13.57 -16.42
CA VAL A 126 15.90 14.97 -15.95
C VAL A 126 15.75 15.95 -17.12
N PHE A 127 16.31 15.60 -18.28
CA PHE A 127 16.42 16.46 -19.46
C PHE A 127 15.68 15.94 -20.70
N GLN A 128 15.05 14.76 -20.63
CA GLN A 128 14.26 14.19 -21.74
C GLN A 128 13.08 13.38 -21.22
N TYR A 129 12.11 13.11 -22.10
CA TYR A 129 10.83 12.47 -21.74
C TYR A 129 10.72 11.00 -22.15
N SER A 130 11.76 10.44 -22.75
CA SER A 130 11.77 9.13 -23.38
C SER A 130 12.18 7.99 -22.44
N PHE A 131 13.03 8.26 -21.44
CA PHE A 131 13.56 7.20 -20.54
C PHE A 131 14.20 7.74 -19.25
N GLY A 132 13.93 7.18 -18.07
CA GLY A 132 14.63 7.57 -16.84
C GLY A 132 13.93 7.12 -15.57
N LEU A 133 14.34 7.65 -14.42
CA LEU A 133 13.81 7.27 -13.10
C LEU A 133 12.90 8.34 -12.47
N ILE A 134 12.64 9.44 -13.18
CA ILE A 134 11.79 10.52 -12.66
C ILE A 134 10.36 10.26 -13.08
N PRO A 135 9.37 10.33 -12.17
CA PRO A 135 7.98 10.06 -12.50
C PRO A 135 7.44 10.97 -13.61
N TYR A 136 6.54 10.43 -14.41
CA TYR A 136 5.74 11.22 -15.35
C TYR A 136 4.93 12.28 -14.60
N ARG A 137 4.64 13.39 -15.27
CA ARG A 137 3.85 14.50 -14.71
C ARG A 137 2.36 14.18 -14.82
N LYS A 138 1.91 13.22 -14.02
CA LYS A 138 0.50 12.84 -13.89
C LYS A 138 -0.01 13.30 -12.54
N SER A 139 -1.29 13.66 -12.47
CA SER A 139 -1.91 14.03 -11.20
C SER A 139 -2.14 12.79 -10.35
N ILE A 140 -1.95 12.94 -9.04
CA ILE A 140 -2.30 11.93 -8.05
C ILE A 140 -3.44 12.52 -7.22
N HIS A 141 -4.54 11.80 -7.11
CA HIS A 141 -5.70 12.21 -6.32
C HIS A 141 -5.95 11.18 -5.23
N THR A 142 -5.62 11.54 -3.99
CA THR A 142 -5.87 10.70 -2.82
C THR A 142 -7.22 11.02 -2.22
N VAL A 143 -8.10 10.03 -2.16
CA VAL A 143 -9.39 10.10 -1.48
C VAL A 143 -9.34 9.36 -0.15
N VAL A 144 -9.93 9.96 0.87
CA VAL A 144 -9.95 9.42 2.24
C VAL A 144 -11.40 9.12 2.59
N GLY A 145 -11.66 7.86 2.93
CA GLY A 145 -12.99 7.39 3.31
C GLY A 145 -13.33 7.68 4.77
N LYS A 146 -14.55 7.28 5.15
CA LYS A 146 -15.03 7.43 6.53
C LYS A 146 -14.28 6.46 7.45
N PRO A 147 -13.95 6.89 8.68
CA PRO A 147 -13.35 5.98 9.66
C PRO A 147 -14.32 4.88 10.06
N ILE A 148 -13.81 3.66 10.15
CA ILE A 148 -14.52 2.47 10.64
C ILE A 148 -14.16 2.33 12.13
N PRO A 149 -15.08 2.62 13.04
CA PRO A 149 -14.84 2.47 14.46
C PRO A 149 -14.73 0.99 14.82
N VAL A 150 -13.82 0.68 15.74
CA VAL A 150 -13.62 -0.68 16.23
C VAL A 150 -13.62 -0.67 17.76
N SER A 151 -14.19 -1.70 18.37
CA SER A 151 -14.08 -1.90 19.81
C SER A 151 -12.75 -2.58 20.13
N GLN A 152 -12.06 -2.10 21.16
CA GLN A 152 -10.78 -2.68 21.54
C GLN A 152 -10.98 -4.09 22.12
N THR A 153 -10.40 -5.09 21.45
CA THR A 153 -10.46 -6.50 21.85
C THR A 153 -9.03 -7.06 21.90
N PRO A 154 -8.44 -7.30 23.08
CA PRO A 154 -7.04 -7.73 23.21
C PRO A 154 -6.68 -9.02 22.45
N SER A 155 -7.65 -9.92 22.28
CA SER A 155 -7.55 -11.16 21.53
C SER A 155 -8.74 -11.28 20.56
N PRO A 156 -8.73 -10.58 19.42
CA PRO A 156 -9.85 -10.60 18.47
C PRO A 156 -9.97 -11.98 17.83
N SER A 157 -11.20 -12.45 17.65
CA SER A 157 -11.47 -13.73 16.99
C SER A 157 -11.18 -13.64 15.49
N ALA A 158 -11.03 -14.80 14.83
CA ALA A 158 -10.89 -14.82 13.37
C ALA A 158 -12.13 -14.26 12.66
N GLU A 159 -13.32 -14.52 13.21
CA GLU A 159 -14.59 -14.02 12.70
C GLU A 159 -14.67 -12.49 12.78
N ASP A 160 -14.24 -11.88 13.89
CA ASP A 160 -14.18 -10.42 14.03
C ASP A 160 -13.22 -9.81 13.02
N ILE A 161 -12.04 -10.41 12.86
CA ILE A 161 -11.04 -9.93 11.90
C ILE A 161 -11.60 -9.98 10.47
N ASP A 162 -12.27 -11.07 10.12
CA ASP A 162 -12.84 -11.27 8.79
C ASP A 162 -14.01 -10.33 8.53
N HIS A 163 -14.85 -10.10 9.54
CA HIS A 163 -15.93 -9.13 9.49
C HIS A 163 -15.40 -7.72 9.22
N PHE A 164 -14.49 -7.21 10.05
CA PHE A 164 -13.93 -5.86 9.88
C PHE A 164 -13.08 -5.72 8.62
N HIS A 165 -12.41 -6.78 8.18
CA HIS A 165 -11.70 -6.79 6.90
C HIS A 165 -12.68 -6.69 5.73
N GLY A 166 -13.80 -7.43 5.76
CA GLY A 166 -14.87 -7.31 4.78
C GLY A 166 -15.47 -5.91 4.74
N VAL A 167 -15.76 -5.32 5.89
CA VAL A 167 -16.25 -3.92 6.00
C VAL A 167 -15.21 -2.95 5.41
N TYR A 168 -13.93 -3.13 5.71
CA TYR A 168 -12.87 -2.30 5.14
C TYR A 168 -12.81 -2.38 3.61
N LEU A 169 -12.84 -3.59 3.04
CA LEU A 169 -12.83 -3.81 1.60
C LEU A 169 -14.06 -3.21 0.91
N GLN A 170 -15.24 -3.36 1.53
CA GLN A 170 -16.48 -2.79 1.00
C GLN A 170 -16.43 -1.26 0.97
N ASN A 171 -15.98 -0.62 2.06
CA ASN A 171 -15.81 0.84 2.08
C ASN A 171 -14.76 1.32 1.06
N LEU A 172 -13.70 0.53 0.81
CA LEU A 172 -12.70 0.86 -0.20
C LEU A 172 -13.27 0.78 -1.62
N ILE A 173 -14.09 -0.24 -1.92
CA ILE A 173 -14.83 -0.34 -3.18
C ILE A 173 -15.75 0.87 -3.34
N GLU A 174 -16.58 1.16 -2.34
CA GLU A 174 -17.53 2.29 -2.39
C GLU A 174 -16.82 3.62 -2.61
N LEU A 175 -15.71 3.85 -1.90
CA LEU A 175 -14.90 5.05 -2.05
C LEU A 175 -14.33 5.16 -3.47
N PHE A 176 -13.87 4.06 -4.05
CA PHE A 176 -13.41 4.01 -5.43
C PHE A 176 -14.55 4.30 -6.42
N GLU A 177 -15.66 3.57 -6.31
CA GLU A 177 -16.81 3.69 -7.22
C GLU A 177 -17.41 5.09 -7.23
N GLN A 178 -17.51 5.74 -6.06
CA GLN A 178 -18.02 7.10 -5.93
C GLN A 178 -17.14 8.15 -6.65
N ASN A 179 -15.84 7.86 -6.81
CA ASN A 179 -14.86 8.84 -7.27
C ASN A 179 -14.29 8.54 -8.67
N LYS A 180 -14.39 7.29 -9.16
CA LYS A 180 -13.68 6.83 -10.36
C LYS A 180 -13.95 7.67 -11.61
N LEU A 181 -15.20 8.07 -11.85
CA LEU A 181 -15.57 8.90 -13.00
C LEU A 181 -14.96 10.31 -12.91
N SER A 182 -14.85 10.87 -11.72
CA SER A 182 -14.27 12.20 -11.49
C SER A 182 -12.77 12.24 -11.78
N TYR A 183 -12.11 11.08 -11.74
CA TYR A 183 -10.67 10.93 -11.98
C TYR A 183 -10.35 10.21 -13.29
N GLY A 184 -11.31 10.17 -14.23
CA GLY A 184 -11.07 9.77 -15.61
C GLY A 184 -11.11 8.26 -15.87
N LEU A 185 -11.68 7.47 -14.96
CA LEU A 185 -11.94 6.04 -15.18
C LEU A 185 -13.35 5.83 -15.76
N GLU A 186 -13.55 4.71 -16.45
CA GLU A 186 -14.82 4.30 -17.06
C GLU A 186 -15.72 3.53 -16.08
N GLU A 187 -17.02 3.44 -16.39
CA GLU A 187 -18.01 2.74 -15.55
C GLU A 187 -17.73 1.25 -15.39
N ASN A 188 -17.16 0.60 -16.40
CA ASN A 188 -16.80 -0.82 -16.42
C ASN A 188 -15.51 -1.15 -15.64
N GLN A 189 -14.77 -0.14 -15.19
CA GLN A 189 -13.52 -0.33 -14.46
C GLN A 189 -13.83 -0.47 -12.97
N HIS A 190 -13.35 -1.57 -12.38
CA HIS A 190 -13.60 -1.94 -10.99
C HIS A 190 -12.31 -2.38 -10.31
N LEU A 191 -12.24 -2.19 -8.98
CA LEU A 191 -11.16 -2.73 -8.18
C LEU A 191 -11.20 -4.25 -8.16
N THR A 192 -10.02 -4.87 -8.27
CA THR A 192 -9.83 -6.32 -8.11
C THR A 192 -8.95 -6.57 -6.90
N PHE A 193 -9.42 -7.39 -5.95
CA PHE A 193 -8.64 -7.77 -4.77
C PHE A 193 -8.00 -9.15 -4.94
N ILE A 194 -6.69 -9.23 -4.70
CA ILE A 194 -5.90 -10.48 -4.68
C ILE A 194 -5.18 -10.70 -3.35
#